data_AF-A0A969RYN8-F1
#
_entry.id   AF-A0A969RYN8-F1
#
_cell.length_a   1.000
_cell.length_b   1.000
_cell.length_c   1.000
_cell.angle_alpha   90.00
_cell.angle_beta   90.00
_cell.angle_gamma   90.00
#
_symmetry.space_group_name_H-M   'P 1'
#
loop_
_entity.id
_entity.type
_entity.pdbx_description
1 polymer ?
#
loop_
_entity_poly.entity_id
_entity_poly.type
_entity_poly.pdbx_seq_one_letter_code
_entity_poly.pdbx_strand_id
1 'polypeptide(L)'
;MRWKAIHFSLTPLLLSVEWGNLLPSIWTDWLVFFGSLVAIAIAYFLYPKLISLPEQQRKNVCLTLSIILDLSILALFKYFNFFMDSAEGLLQSLGLQVNPIALNLLLPVGISFYTFQTMSYTIDVYRKEFEAANRFSDFALSVCFFPQLVAGPIVRAADLIPQFIKPRTITLDESMRGLYLILFGLFKKWQWLMELPVQLTPFITQQALFLGWM
;
A
#
# COMPACT_ATOMS: atom_id res chain seq x y z
N MET A 1 21.73 2.71 26.46
CA MET A 1 21.35 1.32 26.83
C MET A 1 19.84 1.12 26.60
N ARG A 2 19.38 1.02 25.35
CA ARG A 2 17.93 1.00 24.97
C ARG A 2 17.37 -0.38 24.58
N TRP A 3 18.20 -1.41 24.58
CA TRP A 3 17.87 -2.74 24.06
C TRP A 3 17.58 -3.79 25.16
N LYS A 4 17.31 -3.35 26.40
CA LYS A 4 17.02 -4.21 27.56
C LYS A 4 15.51 -4.47 27.79
N ALA A 5 14.64 -4.22 26.82
CA ALA A 5 13.19 -4.33 27.01
C ALA A 5 12.61 -5.71 26.64
N ILE A 6 13.40 -6.58 26.02
CA ILE A 6 12.98 -7.91 25.57
C ILE A 6 13.77 -8.95 26.35
N HIS A 7 13.11 -9.58 27.32
CA HIS A 7 13.68 -10.70 28.07
C HIS A 7 13.20 -12.01 27.44
N PHE A 8 14.14 -12.75 26.84
CA PHE A 8 13.88 -14.09 26.32
C PHE A 8 14.27 -15.10 27.40
N SER A 9 13.28 -15.62 28.13
CA SER A 9 13.47 -16.71 29.10
C SER A 9 13.19 -18.06 28.41
N LEU A 10 14.17 -18.97 28.45
CA LEU A 10 14.05 -20.30 27.86
C LEU A 10 13.36 -21.32 28.79
N THR A 11 12.99 -20.94 30.01
CA THR A 11 12.32 -21.81 30.99
C THR A 11 11.46 -21.00 31.96
N PRO A 12 10.12 -20.92 31.80
CA PRO A 12 9.27 -21.35 30.69
C PRO A 12 9.26 -20.34 29.52
N LEU A 13 8.82 -20.77 28.33
CA LEU A 13 8.69 -19.94 27.12
C LEU A 13 7.67 -18.81 27.34
N LEU A 14 8.14 -17.68 27.86
CA LEU A 14 7.34 -16.49 28.14
C LEU A 14 8.09 -15.28 27.62
N LEU A 15 7.53 -14.65 26.58
CA LEU A 15 7.98 -13.38 26.05
C LEU A 15 7.40 -12.26 26.93
N SER A 16 8.17 -11.82 27.93
CA SER A 16 7.81 -10.64 28.72
C SER A 16 8.40 -9.39 28.08
N VAL A 17 7.53 -8.52 27.55
CA VAL A 17 7.92 -7.21 27.02
C VAL A 17 7.68 -6.16 28.09
N GLU A 18 8.74 -5.53 28.58
CA GLU A 18 8.63 -4.42 29.55
C GLU A 18 8.36 -3.11 28.82
N TRP A 19 7.07 -2.85 28.56
CA TRP A 19 6.59 -1.70 27.79
C TRP A 19 7.03 -0.34 28.36
N GLY A 20 7.26 -0.24 29.67
CA GLY A 20 7.66 1.00 30.35
C GLY A 20 9.06 1.52 30.00
N ASN A 21 9.92 0.69 29.41
CA ASN A 21 11.27 1.07 28.98
C ASN A 21 11.38 1.39 27.48
N LEU A 22 10.33 1.09 26.68
CA LEU A 22 10.30 1.36 25.24
C LEU A 22 9.73 2.74 24.88
N LEU A 23 8.93 3.33 25.77
CA LEU A 23 8.26 4.62 25.53
C LEU A 23 8.46 5.57 26.74
N PRO A 24 9.41 6.53 26.70
CA PRO A 24 9.43 7.62 27.66
C PRO A 24 8.90 8.91 27.04
N SER A 25 7.64 9.25 27.30
CA SER A 25 7.20 10.58 27.77
C SER A 25 5.70 10.49 28.05
N ILE A 26 5.30 10.91 29.24
CA ILE A 26 3.92 10.83 29.74
C ILE A 26 2.87 11.42 28.77
N TRP A 27 3.27 12.28 27.82
CA TRP A 27 2.38 12.91 26.83
C TRP A 27 1.93 11.99 25.68
N THR A 28 2.79 11.08 25.20
CA THR A 28 2.43 10.18 24.10
C THR A 28 1.47 9.08 24.54
N ASP A 29 1.57 8.63 25.80
CA ASP A 29 0.71 7.57 26.34
C ASP A 29 -0.73 8.05 26.49
N TRP A 30 -0.94 9.28 26.99
CA TRP A 30 -2.28 9.87 27.07
C TRP A 30 -2.88 10.11 25.69
N LEU A 31 -2.09 10.56 24.70
CA LEU A 31 -2.57 10.74 23.33
C LEU A 31 -3.00 9.42 22.69
N VAL A 32 -2.23 8.34 22.86
CA VAL A 32 -2.58 7.01 22.36
C VAL A 32 -3.79 6.46 23.13
N PHE A 33 -3.84 6.64 24.45
CA PHE A 33 -4.97 6.21 25.27
C PHE A 33 -6.26 6.94 24.89
N PHE A 34 -6.29 8.28 24.92
CA PHE A 34 -7.45 9.06 24.51
C PHE A 34 -7.80 8.84 23.03
N GLY A 35 -6.80 8.72 22.15
CA GLY A 35 -7.00 8.41 20.74
C GLY A 35 -7.69 7.05 20.54
N SER A 36 -7.23 6.01 21.23
CA SER A 36 -7.87 4.70 21.20
C SER A 36 -9.27 4.71 21.82
N LEU A 37 -9.49 5.47 22.90
CA LEU A 37 -10.81 5.62 23.53
C LEU A 37 -11.80 6.33 22.59
N VAL A 38 -11.35 7.37 21.89
CA VAL A 38 -12.12 8.05 20.84
C VAL A 38 -12.42 7.10 19.69
N ALA A 39 -11.44 6.32 19.21
CA ALA A 39 -11.66 5.33 18.15
C ALA A 39 -12.68 4.26 18.56
N ILE A 40 -12.62 3.77 19.81
CA ILE A 40 -13.58 2.81 20.37
C ILE A 40 -14.97 3.45 20.48
N ALA A 41 -15.06 4.70 20.95
CA ALA A 41 -16.33 5.42 21.04
C ALA A 41 -16.97 5.63 19.66
N ILE A 42 -16.16 6.07 18.69
CA ILE A 42 -16.57 6.21 17.28
C ILE A 42 -17.09 4.87 16.76
N ALA A 43 -16.35 3.78 16.96
CA ALA A 43 -16.76 2.44 16.53
C ALA A 43 -18.08 2.01 17.21
N TYR A 44 -18.22 2.23 18.52
CA TYR A 44 -19.43 1.91 19.28
C TYR A 44 -20.67 2.66 18.77
N PHE A 45 -20.54 3.92 18.35
CA PHE A 45 -21.66 4.70 17.82
C PHE A 45 -21.94 4.44 16.33
N LEU A 46 -20.92 4.15 15.52
CA LEU A 46 -21.05 3.91 14.07
C LEU A 46 -21.54 2.49 13.76
N TYR A 47 -21.06 1.48 14.48
CA TYR A 47 -21.34 0.09 14.15
C TYR A 47 -22.84 -0.28 14.21
N PRO A 48 -23.60 0.10 15.27
CA PRO A 48 -25.04 -0.16 15.32
C PRO A 48 -25.79 0.59 14.22
N LYS A 49 -25.40 1.84 13.93
CA LYS A 49 -25.99 2.63 12.85
C LYS A 49 -25.78 1.96 11.50
N LEU A 50 -24.57 1.48 11.22
CA LEU A 50 -24.24 0.79 9.97
C LEU A 50 -25.02 -0.52 9.78
N ILE A 51 -25.23 -1.29 10.85
CA ILE A 51 -26.03 -2.53 10.80
C ILE A 51 -27.51 -2.23 10.60
N SER A 52 -28.02 -1.15 11.19
CA SER A 52 -29.43 -0.76 11.07
C SER A 52 -29.82 -0.27 9.67
N LEU A 53 -28.84 0.04 8.80
CA LEU A 53 -29.10 0.46 7.44
C LEU A 53 -29.59 -0.70 6.56
N PRO A 54 -30.47 -0.43 5.57
CA PRO A 54 -30.78 -1.37 4.50
C PRO A 54 -29.51 -1.91 3.82
N GLU A 55 -29.55 -3.16 3.38
CA GLU A 55 -28.40 -3.86 2.80
C GLU A 55 -27.72 -3.05 1.68
N GLN A 56 -28.51 -2.42 0.81
CA GLN A 56 -27.98 -1.61 -0.29
C GLN A 56 -27.27 -0.35 0.21
N GLN A 57 -27.83 0.35 1.19
CA GLN A 57 -27.20 1.55 1.77
C GLN A 57 -25.90 1.18 2.49
N ARG A 58 -25.90 0.06 3.22
CA ARG A 58 -24.68 -0.45 3.88
C ARG A 58 -23.58 -0.76 2.88
N LYS A 59 -23.89 -1.41 1.75
CA LYS A 59 -22.93 -1.67 0.67
C LYS A 59 -22.35 -0.37 0.10
N ASN A 60 -23.18 0.63 -0.14
CA ASN A 60 -22.74 1.93 -0.65
C ASN A 60 -21.79 2.61 0.34
N VAL A 61 -22.15 2.66 1.63
CA VAL A 61 -21.32 3.27 2.68
C VAL A 61 -19.98 2.55 2.80
N CYS A 62 -19.97 1.22 2.82
CA CYS A 62 -18.73 0.44 2.88
C CYS A 62 -17.84 0.67 1.66
N LEU A 63 -18.41 0.70 0.44
CA LEU A 63 -17.66 1.01 -0.78
C LEU A 63 -17.06 2.41 -0.73
N THR A 64 -17.87 3.42 -0.41
CA THR A 64 -17.43 4.81 -0.34
C THR A 64 -16.33 4.98 0.71
N LEU A 65 -16.48 4.35 1.88
CA LEU A 65 -15.46 4.40 2.92
C LEU A 65 -14.16 3.73 2.47
N SER A 66 -14.22 2.57 1.82
CA SER A 66 -13.03 1.89 1.28
C SER A 66 -12.30 2.77 0.27
N ILE A 67 -13.02 3.33 -0.71
CA ILE A 67 -12.40 4.18 -1.74
C ILE A 67 -11.80 5.44 -1.12
N ILE A 68 -12.49 6.07 -0.17
CA ILE A 68 -11.97 7.27 0.53
C ILE A 68 -10.70 6.91 1.29
N LEU A 69 -10.66 5.78 2.00
CA LEU A 69 -9.47 5.34 2.74
C LEU A 69 -8.29 5.07 1.79
N ASP A 70 -8.53 4.32 0.70
CA ASP A 70 -7.51 4.00 -0.29
C ASP A 70 -6.96 5.29 -0.97
N LEU A 71 -7.84 6.22 -1.34
CA LEU A 71 -7.43 7.53 -1.89
C LEU A 71 -6.73 8.40 -0.86
N SER A 72 -7.14 8.36 0.42
CA SER A 72 -6.52 9.13 1.49
C SER A 72 -5.10 8.67 1.75
N ILE A 73 -4.87 7.35 1.74
CA ILE A 73 -3.51 6.78 1.85
C ILE A 73 -2.68 7.22 0.65
N LEU A 74 -3.19 7.09 -0.58
CA LEU A 74 -2.48 7.52 -1.77
C LEU A 74 -2.17 9.02 -1.77
N ALA A 75 -3.14 9.85 -1.40
CA ALA A 75 -2.98 11.30 -1.32
C ALA A 75 -1.98 11.68 -0.22
N LEU A 76 -2.04 11.03 0.93
CA LEU A 76 -1.09 11.22 2.02
C LEU A 76 0.30 10.93 1.50
N PHE A 77 0.60 9.73 0.99
CA PHE A 77 1.95 9.40 0.53
C PHE A 77 2.41 10.30 -0.63
N LYS A 78 1.55 10.56 -1.62
CA LYS A 78 1.93 11.31 -2.83
C LYS A 78 2.13 12.80 -2.60
N TYR A 79 1.33 13.41 -1.73
CA TYR A 79 1.34 14.85 -1.50
C TYR A 79 1.89 15.23 -0.12
N PHE A 80 2.33 14.28 0.71
CA PHE A 80 2.83 14.55 2.06
C PHE A 80 3.85 15.68 2.07
N ASN A 81 4.88 15.55 1.24
CA ASN A 81 5.98 16.52 1.17
C ASN A 81 5.47 17.89 0.72
N PHE A 82 4.60 17.94 -0.29
CA PHE A 82 3.99 19.19 -0.75
C PHE A 82 3.14 19.88 0.35
N PHE A 83 2.37 19.11 1.12
CA PHE A 83 1.58 19.63 2.24
C PHE A 83 2.48 20.14 3.36
N MET A 84 3.57 19.44 3.67
CA MET A 84 4.56 19.86 4.66
C MET A 84 5.24 21.17 4.24
N ASP A 85 5.73 21.25 3.00
CA ASP A 85 6.37 22.46 2.46
C ASP A 85 5.42 23.66 2.47
N SER A 86 4.14 23.44 2.11
CA SER A 86 3.11 24.49 2.11
C SER A 86 2.74 24.94 3.53
N ALA A 87 2.63 24.00 4.47
CA ALA A 87 2.32 24.29 5.87
C ALA A 87 3.48 25.06 6.53
N GLU A 88 4.72 24.69 6.24
CA GLU A 88 5.91 25.43 6.69
C GLU A 88 5.93 26.86 6.16
N GLY A 89 5.67 27.07 4.87
CA GLY A 89 5.60 28.41 4.28
C GLY A 89 4.53 29.29 4.94
N LEU A 90 3.36 28.73 5.24
CA LEU A 90 2.30 29.44 5.96
C LEU A 90 2.69 29.76 7.41
N LEU A 91 3.26 28.80 8.14
CA LEU A 91 3.66 29.01 9.54
C LEU A 91 4.81 30.02 9.66
N GLN A 92 5.75 30.00 8.72
CA GLN A 92 6.80 31.02 8.61
C GLN A 92 6.22 32.41 8.32
N SER A 93 5.22 32.52 7.44
CA SER A 93 4.53 33.80 7.18
C SER A 93 3.77 34.34 8.41
N LEU A 94 3.39 33.46 9.33
CA LEU A 94 2.77 33.79 10.62
C LEU A 94 3.81 34.04 11.75
N GLY A 95 5.10 34.02 11.42
CA GLY A 95 6.19 34.26 12.37
C GLY A 95 6.54 33.08 13.29
N LEU A 96 5.95 31.90 13.05
CA LEU A 96 6.24 30.68 13.79
C LEU A 96 7.37 29.92 13.08
N GLN A 97 8.56 29.92 13.67
CA GLN A 97 9.66 29.08 13.19
C GLN A 97 9.41 27.62 13.58
N VAL A 98 8.91 26.86 12.61
CA VAL A 98 8.73 25.41 12.76
C VAL A 98 9.91 24.72 12.07
N ASN A 99 10.59 23.84 12.82
CA ASN A 99 11.63 22.99 12.24
C ASN A 99 10.97 21.98 11.30
N PRO A 100 11.53 21.75 10.10
CA PRO A 100 10.94 20.83 9.15
C PRO A 100 10.90 19.43 9.73
N ILE A 101 9.70 18.88 9.89
CA ILE A 101 9.51 17.45 10.12
C ILE A 101 9.66 16.80 8.74
N ALA A 102 10.90 16.68 8.29
CA ALA A 102 11.24 15.97 7.07
C ALA A 102 11.08 14.46 7.30
N LEU A 103 9.82 14.01 7.36
CA LEU A 103 9.50 12.62 7.08
C LEU A 103 9.76 12.43 5.59
N ASN A 104 11.02 12.16 5.23
CA ASN A 104 11.41 11.62 3.93
C ASN A 104 10.81 10.21 3.83
N LEU A 105 9.49 10.16 3.64
CA LEU A 105 8.73 8.96 3.50
C LEU A 105 9.15 8.39 2.15
N LEU A 106 10.03 7.38 2.18
CA LEU A 106 10.43 6.65 0.98
C LEU A 106 9.14 6.10 0.37
N LEU A 107 8.70 6.68 -0.74
CA LEU A 107 7.52 6.23 -1.45
C LEU A 107 7.76 4.77 -1.83
N PRO A 108 6.97 3.80 -1.33
CA PRO A 108 7.09 2.45 -1.81
C PRO A 108 6.72 2.48 -3.30
N VAL A 109 7.69 2.06 -4.12
CA VAL A 109 7.50 1.90 -5.56
C VAL A 109 6.25 1.03 -5.75
N GLY A 110 5.32 1.49 -6.59
CA GLY A 110 4.08 0.77 -6.84
C GLY A 110 2.88 1.17 -5.96
N ILE A 111 2.96 2.22 -5.13
CA ILE A 111 1.83 2.64 -4.27
C ILE A 111 0.52 2.88 -5.01
N SER A 112 0.62 3.54 -6.17
CA SER A 112 -0.53 3.80 -7.02
C SER A 112 -1.13 2.50 -7.55
N PHE A 113 -0.30 1.53 -7.94
CA PHE A 113 -0.76 0.28 -8.54
C PHE A 113 -1.54 -0.59 -7.57
N TYR A 114 -1.00 -0.83 -6.36
CA TYR A 114 -1.73 -1.62 -5.37
C TYR A 114 -3.02 -0.91 -4.93
N THR A 115 -3.00 0.42 -4.84
CA THR A 115 -4.16 1.23 -4.47
C THR A 115 -5.27 1.11 -5.52
N PHE A 116 -4.93 1.27 -6.80
CA PHE A 116 -5.90 1.11 -7.89
C PHE A 116 -6.41 -0.31 -8.02
N GLN A 117 -5.56 -1.32 -7.80
CA GLN A 117 -5.97 -2.72 -7.81
C GLN A 117 -6.94 -3.04 -6.67
N THR A 118 -6.68 -2.50 -5.47
CA THR A 118 -7.56 -2.64 -4.30
C THR A 118 -8.90 -1.97 -4.53
N MET A 119 -8.92 -0.74 -5.08
CA MET A 119 -10.17 -0.06 -5.43
C MET A 119 -10.95 -0.82 -6.51
N SER A 120 -10.29 -1.27 -7.58
CA SER A 120 -10.94 -2.03 -8.65
C SER A 120 -11.60 -3.28 -8.08
N TYR A 121 -10.89 -4.02 -7.22
CA TYR A 121 -11.45 -5.20 -6.57
C TYR A 121 -12.71 -4.86 -5.75
N THR A 122 -12.66 -3.84 -4.90
CA THR A 122 -13.82 -3.46 -4.06
C THR A 122 -15.01 -3.00 -4.92
N ILE A 123 -14.75 -2.29 -6.02
CA ILE A 123 -15.79 -1.85 -6.97
C ILE A 123 -16.41 -3.05 -7.71
N ASP A 124 -15.58 -3.97 -8.20
CA ASP A 124 -16.03 -5.15 -8.96
C ASP A 124 -16.88 -6.08 -8.06
N VAL A 125 -16.48 -6.25 -6.80
CA VAL A 125 -17.26 -6.98 -5.77
C VAL A 125 -18.58 -6.26 -5.47
N TYR A 126 -18.57 -4.94 -5.33
CA TYR A 126 -19.78 -4.15 -5.10
C TYR A 126 -20.77 -4.26 -6.27
N ARG A 127 -20.26 -4.24 -7.51
CA ARG A 127 -21.06 -4.38 -8.74
C ARG A 127 -21.54 -5.81 -9.01
N LYS A 128 -21.09 -6.78 -8.20
CA LYS A 128 -21.31 -8.22 -8.40
C LYS A 128 -20.76 -8.73 -9.74
N GLU A 129 -19.74 -8.06 -10.28
CA GLU A 129 -19.00 -8.51 -11.46
C GLU A 129 -18.00 -9.62 -11.08
N PHE A 130 -17.55 -9.63 -9.83
CA PHE A 130 -16.64 -10.64 -9.26
C PHE A 130 -17.07 -11.01 -7.84
N GLU A 131 -16.97 -12.28 -7.47
CA GLU A 131 -17.21 -12.70 -6.09
C GLU A 131 -16.01 -12.35 -5.21
N ALA A 132 -16.26 -11.93 -3.97
CA ALA A 132 -15.18 -11.65 -3.03
C ALA A 132 -14.29 -12.89 -2.84
N ALA A 133 -12.97 -12.69 -2.80
CA ALA A 133 -12.01 -13.74 -2.54
C ALA A 133 -12.33 -14.45 -1.22
N ASN A 134 -12.42 -15.78 -1.27
CA ASN A 134 -12.75 -16.61 -0.11
C ASN A 134 -11.66 -16.61 0.97
N ARG A 135 -10.41 -16.31 0.59
CA ARG A 135 -9.25 -16.30 1.49
C ARG A 135 -8.51 -14.98 1.35
N PHE A 136 -8.11 -14.43 2.50
CA PHE A 136 -7.25 -13.24 2.54
C PHE A 136 -5.93 -13.45 1.81
N SER A 137 -5.36 -14.66 1.85
CA SER A 137 -4.12 -15.00 1.13
C SER A 137 -4.22 -14.77 -0.38
N ASP A 138 -5.37 -15.10 -0.98
CA ASP A 138 -5.55 -15.05 -2.43
C ASP A 138 -5.67 -13.58 -2.89
N PHE A 139 -6.37 -12.77 -2.10
CA PHE A 139 -6.42 -11.33 -2.27
C PHE A 139 -5.04 -10.68 -2.06
N ALA A 140 -4.36 -10.97 -0.94
CA ALA A 140 -3.04 -10.42 -0.63
C ALA A 140 -2.00 -10.80 -1.70
N LEU A 141 -2.01 -12.05 -2.16
CA LEU A 141 -1.15 -12.51 -3.27
C LEU A 141 -1.43 -11.72 -4.54
N SER A 142 -2.70 -11.40 -4.84
CA SER A 142 -3.07 -10.61 -6.02
C SER A 142 -2.53 -9.18 -5.95
N VAL A 143 -2.67 -8.53 -4.81
CA VAL A 143 -2.23 -7.14 -4.60
C VAL A 143 -0.70 -7.05 -4.52
N CYS A 144 -0.04 -8.04 -3.91
CA CYS A 144 1.41 -8.08 -3.75
C CYS A 144 2.14 -8.78 -4.90
N PHE A 145 1.47 -9.07 -6.03
CA PHE A 145 2.09 -9.77 -7.14
C PHE A 145 3.12 -8.87 -7.85
N PHE A 146 4.38 -9.03 -7.45
CA PHE A 146 5.51 -8.19 -7.90
C PHE A 146 5.61 -7.96 -9.42
N PRO A 147 5.38 -8.95 -10.31
CA PRO A 147 5.46 -8.73 -11.75
C PRO A 147 4.51 -7.63 -12.24
N GLN A 148 3.36 -7.46 -11.59
CA GLN A 148 2.42 -6.40 -11.90
C GLN A 148 2.83 -5.05 -11.26
N LEU A 149 3.46 -5.08 -10.08
CA LEU A 149 3.83 -3.88 -9.33
C LEU A 149 4.95 -3.05 -9.98
N VAL A 150 5.84 -3.67 -10.77
CA VAL A 150 7.03 -3.00 -11.33
C VAL A 150 6.86 -2.53 -12.77
N ALA A 151 6.05 -3.22 -13.59
CA ALA A 151 5.96 -2.90 -15.02
C ALA A 151 4.67 -3.37 -15.71
N GLY A 152 3.64 -3.77 -14.95
CA GLY A 152 2.42 -4.33 -15.54
C GLY A 152 1.42 -3.26 -15.97
N PRO A 153 0.64 -3.49 -17.05
CA PRO A 153 -0.66 -2.81 -17.18
C PRO A 153 -1.49 -3.09 -15.92
N ILE A 154 -2.40 -2.18 -15.57
CA ILE A 154 -3.27 -2.36 -14.38
C ILE A 154 -4.20 -3.55 -14.66
N VAL A 155 -3.82 -4.74 -14.18
CA VAL A 155 -4.62 -5.96 -14.25
C VAL A 155 -5.61 -5.96 -13.08
N ARG A 156 -6.86 -6.34 -13.35
CA ARG A 156 -7.88 -6.41 -12.30
C ARG A 156 -7.63 -7.65 -11.44
N ALA A 157 -7.84 -7.52 -10.13
CA ALA A 157 -7.76 -8.66 -9.23
C ALA A 157 -8.75 -9.78 -9.63
N ALA A 158 -9.89 -9.41 -10.20
CA ALA A 158 -10.89 -10.33 -10.76
C ALA A 158 -10.33 -11.26 -11.84
N ASP A 159 -9.37 -10.79 -12.65
CA ASP A 159 -8.74 -11.59 -13.70
C ASP A 159 -7.62 -12.48 -13.16
N LEU A 160 -6.94 -12.02 -12.11
CA LEU A 160 -5.72 -12.62 -11.57
C LEU A 160 -6.02 -13.72 -10.54
N ILE A 161 -6.96 -13.48 -9.62
CA ILE A 161 -7.31 -14.41 -8.54
C ILE A 161 -7.73 -15.80 -9.07
N PRO A 162 -8.58 -15.93 -10.12
CA PRO A 162 -8.92 -17.24 -10.67
C PRO A 162 -7.72 -18.02 -11.20
N GLN A 163 -6.67 -17.34 -11.68
CA GLN A 163 -5.45 -17.97 -12.18
C GLN A 163 -4.54 -18.50 -11.06
N PHE A 164 -4.74 -18.03 -9.83
CA PHE A 164 -4.03 -18.51 -8.65
C PHE A 164 -4.72 -19.70 -8.00
N ILE A 165 -6.05 -19.73 -8.06
CA ILE A 165 -6.86 -20.80 -7.47
C ILE A 165 -6.83 -22.06 -8.34
N LYS A 166 -6.81 -21.90 -9.68
CA LYS A 166 -6.79 -23.05 -10.60
C LYS A 166 -5.42 -23.76 -10.55
N PRO A 167 -5.39 -25.11 -10.46
CA PRO A 167 -4.14 -25.85 -10.53
C PRO A 167 -3.46 -25.63 -11.88
N ARG A 168 -2.17 -25.29 -11.86
CA ARG A 168 -1.40 -25.00 -13.06
C ARG A 168 -0.87 -26.28 -13.69
N THR A 169 -1.20 -26.51 -14.95
CA THR A 169 -0.54 -27.51 -15.79
C THR A 169 0.50 -26.77 -16.65
N ILE A 170 1.77 -27.10 -16.49
CA ILE A 170 2.84 -26.51 -17.31
C ILE A 170 3.07 -27.43 -18.50
N THR A 171 2.82 -26.94 -19.71
CA THR A 171 3.16 -27.65 -20.94
C THR A 171 4.50 -27.17 -21.49
N LEU A 172 5.13 -28.03 -22.30
CA LEU A 172 6.41 -27.69 -22.94
C LEU A 172 6.24 -26.50 -23.91
N ASP A 173 5.10 -26.43 -24.61
CA ASP A 173 4.77 -25.33 -25.52
C ASP A 173 4.67 -23.97 -24.80
N GLU A 174 3.96 -23.92 -23.66
CA GLU A 174 3.88 -22.72 -22.82
C GLU A 174 5.25 -22.29 -22.28
N SER A 175 6.09 -23.25 -21.92
CA SER A 175 7.45 -23.00 -21.43
C SER A 175 8.34 -22.42 -22.53
N MET A 176 8.29 -22.97 -23.75
CA MET A 176 9.02 -22.43 -24.91
C MET A 176 8.53 -21.03 -25.27
N ARG A 177 7.22 -20.79 -25.23
CA ARG A 177 6.64 -19.47 -25.48
C ARG A 177 7.07 -18.45 -24.43
N GLY A 178 7.10 -18.84 -23.16
CA GLY A 178 7.63 -18.02 -22.07
C GLY A 178 9.10 -17.66 -22.29
N LEU A 179 9.93 -18.64 -22.64
CA LEU A 179 11.35 -18.42 -22.94
C LEU A 179 11.54 -17.48 -24.14
N TYR A 180 10.75 -17.67 -25.22
CA TYR A 180 10.75 -16.79 -26.38
C TYR A 180 10.43 -15.34 -26.00
N LEU A 181 9.39 -15.11 -25.18
CA LEU A 181 9.01 -13.78 -24.72
C LEU A 181 10.10 -13.13 -23.87
N ILE A 182 10.77 -13.90 -23.00
CA ILE A 182 11.89 -13.41 -22.19
C ILE A 182 13.06 -12.99 -23.08
N LEU A 183 13.49 -13.87 -23.99
CA LEU A 183 14.62 -13.61 -24.89
C LEU A 183 14.33 -12.43 -25.83
N PHE A 184 13.10 -12.36 -26.36
CA PHE A 184 12.67 -11.26 -27.23
C PHE A 184 12.56 -9.93 -26.48
N GLY A 185 12.04 -9.95 -25.25
CA GLY A 185 12.00 -8.78 -24.37
C GLY A 185 13.40 -8.26 -24.01
N LEU A 186 14.34 -9.17 -23.72
CA LEU A 186 15.75 -8.84 -23.48
C LEU A 186 16.40 -8.22 -24.71
N PHE A 187 16.18 -8.81 -25.90
CA PHE A 187 16.70 -8.28 -27.15
C PHE A 187 16.18 -6.87 -27.42
N LYS A 188 14.87 -6.62 -27.28
CA LYS A 188 14.27 -5.29 -27.43
C LYS A 188 14.84 -4.27 -26.44
N LYS A 189 14.98 -4.66 -25.16
CA LYS A 189 15.52 -3.77 -24.12
C LYS A 189 16.99 -3.44 -24.40
N TRP A 190 17.76 -4.43 -24.83
CA TRP A 190 19.17 -4.25 -25.19
C TRP A 190 19.34 -3.32 -26.40
N GLN A 191 18.57 -3.53 -27.47
CA GLN A 191 18.59 -2.65 -28.64
C GLN A 191 18.22 -1.21 -28.27
N TRP A 192 17.15 -1.02 -27.50
CA TRP A 192 16.73 0.30 -27.05
C TRP A 192 17.81 1.02 -26.22
N LEU A 193 18.50 0.29 -25.34
CA LEU A 193 19.62 0.84 -24.56
C LEU A 193 20.82 1.23 -25.44
N MET A 194 21.05 0.54 -26.55
CA MET A 194 22.15 0.83 -27.48
C MET A 194 21.87 2.04 -28.38
N GLU A 195 20.61 2.36 -28.66
CA GLU A 195 20.20 3.48 -29.53
C GLU A 195 20.07 4.83 -28.78
N LEU A 196 20.13 4.83 -27.44
CA LEU A 196 19.97 6.05 -26.64
C LEU A 196 21.28 6.86 -26.54
N PRO A 197 21.24 8.19 -26.81
CA PRO A 197 22.37 9.04 -26.50
C PRO A 197 22.62 9.10 -24.99
N VAL A 198 23.88 8.89 -24.60
CA VAL A 198 24.37 8.80 -23.20
C VAL A 198 24.01 10.03 -22.33
N GLN A 199 23.59 11.13 -22.95
CA GLN A 199 23.18 12.36 -22.26
C GLN A 199 21.73 12.31 -21.74
N LEU A 200 20.88 11.42 -22.27
CA LEU A 200 19.46 11.29 -21.87
C LEU A 200 19.25 10.24 -20.76
N THR A 201 20.24 9.38 -20.49
CA THR A 201 20.10 8.31 -19.50
C THR A 201 19.78 8.83 -18.10
N PRO A 202 20.41 9.89 -17.53
CA PRO A 202 20.09 10.34 -16.17
C PRO A 202 18.67 10.92 -16.02
N PHE A 203 18.17 11.57 -17.07
CA PHE A 203 16.83 12.19 -17.09
C PHE A 203 15.73 11.13 -17.05
N ILE A 204 15.90 10.05 -17.81
CA ILE A 204 14.92 8.96 -17.86
C ILE A 204 14.91 8.15 -16.56
N THR A 205 16.07 7.86 -15.94
CA THR A 205 16.10 7.14 -14.67
C THR A 205 15.38 7.90 -13.56
N GLN A 206 15.51 9.23 -13.55
CA GLN A 206 14.88 10.08 -12.54
C GLN A 206 13.36 10.17 -12.74
N GLN A 207 12.89 10.24 -13.99
CA GLN A 207 11.46 10.27 -14.32
C GLN A 207 10.79 8.90 -14.12
N ALA A 208 11.52 7.80 -14.39
CA ALA A 208 11.06 6.44 -14.11
C ALA A 208 10.89 6.18 -12.60
N LEU A 209 11.81 6.68 -11.76
CA LEU A 209 11.66 6.65 -10.31
C LEU A 209 10.46 7.49 -9.82
N PHE A 210 10.24 8.66 -10.41
CA PHE A 210 9.14 9.56 -10.03
C PHE A 210 7.75 9.00 -10.42
N LEU A 211 7.68 8.23 -11.51
CA LEU A 211 6.46 7.57 -11.96
C LEU A 211 6.29 6.15 -11.37
N GLY A 212 7.25 5.66 -10.58
CA GLY A 212 7.19 4.35 -9.92
C GLY A 212 7.41 3.15 -10.85
N TRP A 213 8.17 3.31 -11.94
CA TRP A 213 8.45 2.26 -12.94
C TRP A 213 9.81 1.57 -12.77
N MET A 214 10.49 1.77 -11.64
CA MET A 214 11.71 1.05 -11.26
C MET A 214 11.69 0.72 -9.78
#